data_AF-A0A5K7SB28-F1
#
_entry.id   AF-A0A5K7SB28-F1
#
_cell.length_a   1.000
_cell.length_b   1.000
_cell.length_c   1.000
_cell.angle_alpha   90.00
_cell.angle_beta   90.00
_cell.angle_gamma   90.00
#
_symmetry.space_group_name_H-M   'P 1'
#
loop_
_entity.id
_entity.type
_entity.pdbx_description
1 polymer ?
#
loop_
_entity_poly.entity_id
_entity_poly.type
_entity_poly.pdbx_seq_one_letter_code
_entity_poly.pdbx_strand_id
1 'polypeptide(L)' 'MKPDFDQFENDRMIDDPMNYKWGIFYFNRKDSRIVVPKRVRGMGWTMNFGNIYAYILVILIVAAGILIGKIYH' A
#
# COMPACT_ATOMS: atom_id res chain seq x y z
N MET A 1 24.85 11.22 -3.72
CA MET A 1 23.74 11.36 -4.68
C MET A 1 22.57 11.96 -3.91
N LYS A 2 21.98 13.08 -4.36
CA LYS A 2 20.76 13.60 -3.72
C LYS A 2 19.60 12.69 -4.14
N PRO A 3 18.69 12.31 -3.24
CA PRO A 3 17.49 11.59 -3.64
C PRO A 3 16.72 12.44 -4.65
N ASP A 4 16.09 11.75 -5.61
CA ASP A 4 15.14 12.40 -6.50
C ASP A 4 14.00 13.03 -5.69
N PHE A 5 13.42 14.13 -6.18
CA PHE A 5 12.38 14.86 -5.48
C PHE A 5 11.18 13.96 -5.15
N ASP A 6 10.77 13.09 -6.07
CA ASP A 6 9.63 12.19 -5.87
C ASP A 6 9.95 11.15 -4.79
N GLN A 7 11.19 10.66 -4.76
CA GLN A 7 11.63 9.72 -3.73
C GLN A 7 11.61 10.39 -2.34
N PHE A 8 12.05 11.63 -2.24
CA PHE A 8 12.01 12.38 -0.99
C PHE A 8 10.57 12.59 -0.51
N GLU A 9 9.65 13.03 -1.38
CA GLU A 9 8.23 13.17 -1.02
C GLU A 9 7.62 11.85 -0.56
N ASN A 10 7.92 10.78 -1.30
CA ASN A 10 7.47 9.44 -0.99
C ASN A 10 7.92 8.98 0.40
N ASP A 11 9.19 9.19 0.74
CA ASP A 11 9.75 8.87 2.05
C ASP A 11 9.11 9.74 3.15
N ARG A 12 8.92 11.05 2.90
CA ARG A 12 8.24 11.95 3.84
C ARG A 12 6.82 11.48 4.17
N MET A 13 6.05 11.08 3.16
CA MET A 13 4.69 10.57 3.37
C MET A 13 4.68 9.26 4.17
N ILE A 14 5.64 8.37 3.92
CA ILE A 14 5.74 7.08 4.61
C ILE A 14 6.19 7.26 6.06
N ASP A 15 7.05 8.23 6.34
CA ASP A 15 7.58 8.45 7.68
C ASP A 15 6.64 9.28 8.57
N ASP A 16 5.65 9.97 7.99
CA ASP A 16 4.63 10.75 8.69
C ASP A 16 3.64 9.85 9.46
N PRO A 17 3.63 9.90 10.80
CA PRO A 17 2.73 9.10 11.63
C PRO A 17 1.25 9.42 11.42
N MET A 18 0.88 10.61 10.91
CA MET A 18 -0.51 10.97 10.65
C MET A 18 -1.13 10.18 9.50
N ASN A 19 -0.29 9.61 8.64
CA ASN A 19 -0.71 8.70 7.59
C ASN A 19 -0.94 7.27 8.09
N TYR A 20 -0.91 7.00 9.40
CA TYR A 20 -1.15 5.67 9.96
C TYR A 20 -2.37 5.64 10.87
N LYS A 21 -3.28 4.70 10.61
CA LYS A 21 -4.38 4.35 11.51
C LYS A 21 -3.92 3.25 12.46
N TRP A 22 -4.18 3.47 13.75
CA TRP A 22 -3.72 2.62 14.85
C TRP A 22 -2.20 2.36 14.86
N GLY A 23 -1.42 3.24 14.22
CA GLY A 23 0.04 3.10 14.10
C GLY A 23 0.52 2.00 13.15
N ILE A 24 -0.38 1.28 12.47
CA ILE A 24 -0.03 0.09 11.67
C ILE A 24 -0.50 0.24 10.21
N PHE A 25 -1.73 0.66 9.99
CA PHE A 25 -2.33 0.69 8.66
C PHE A 25 -2.06 2.02 7.97
N TYR A 26 -1.30 1.99 6.88
CA TYR A 26 -1.04 3.18 6.08
C TYR A 26 -2.33 3.65 5.37
N PHE A 27 -2.67 4.91 5.57
CA PHE A 27 -3.90 5.55 5.11
C PHE A 27 -3.58 6.99 4.69
N ASN A 28 -3.18 7.16 3.44
CA ASN A 28 -2.89 8.49 2.87
C ASN A 28 -3.65 8.69 1.55
N ARG A 29 -4.68 9.54 1.56
CA ARG A 29 -5.46 9.87 0.36
C ARG A 29 -4.70 10.73 -0.66
N LYS A 30 -3.63 11.42 -0.23
CA LYS A 30 -2.79 12.26 -1.09
C LYS A 30 -1.71 11.45 -1.82
N ASP A 31 -1.43 10.24 -1.34
CA ASP A 31 -0.51 9.31 -1.97
C ASP A 31 -1.27 8.46 -3.00
N SER A 32 -0.97 8.65 -4.28
CA SER A 32 -1.62 7.93 -5.37
C SER A 32 -1.17 6.47 -5.49
N ARG A 33 -0.12 6.06 -4.77
CA ARG A 33 0.38 4.68 -4.79
C ARG A 33 -0.60 3.75 -4.09
N ILE A 34 -0.79 2.57 -4.69
CA ILE A 34 -1.65 1.50 -4.15
C ILE A 34 -0.88 0.67 -3.12
N VAL A 35 0.39 0.38 -3.44
CA VAL A 35 1.32 -0.39 -2.62
C VAL A 35 2.51 0.49 -2.29
N VAL A 36 2.87 0.56 -1.02
CA VAL A 36 3.96 1.37 -0.49
C VAL A 36 4.88 0.52 0.40
N PRO A 37 6.15 0.86 0.56
CA PRO A 37 6.98 0.18 1.54
C PRO A 37 6.46 0.46 2.95
N LYS A 38 6.62 -0.50 3.86
CA LYS A 38 6.33 -0.28 5.28
C LYS A 38 7.29 0.74 5.87
N ARG A 39 6.80 1.52 6.82
CA ARG A 39 7.60 2.50 7.61
C ARG A 39 8.88 1.90 8.17
N VAL A 40 8.77 0.71 8.77
CA VAL A 40 9.93 -0.05 9.22
C VAL A 40 10.60 -0.63 7.98
N ARG A 41 11.65 0.07 7.54
CA ARG A 41 12.42 -0.30 6.33
C ARG A 41 12.87 -1.75 6.45
N GLY A 42 12.63 -2.53 5.38
CA GLY A 42 12.96 -3.96 5.33
C GLY A 42 11.81 -4.90 5.74
N MET A 43 10.72 -4.41 6.33
CA MET A 43 9.53 -5.25 6.60
C MET A 43 8.64 -5.53 5.37
N GLY A 44 9.09 -5.13 4.18
CA GLY A 44 8.37 -5.32 2.92
C GLY A 44 7.36 -4.21 2.65
N TRP A 45 6.25 -4.58 1.99
CA TRP A 45 5.27 -3.65 1.45
C TRP A 45 3.94 -3.70 2.22
N THR A 46 3.13 -2.66 2.07
CA THR A 46 1.78 -2.57 2.60
C THR A 46 0.88 -1.84 1.61
N MET A 47 -0.43 -1.99 1.77
CA MET A 47 -1.40 -1.27 0.95
C MET A 47 -1.69 0.09 1.54
N ASN A 48 -1.93 1.06 0.67
CA ASN A 48 -2.50 2.33 1.05
C ASN A 48 -4.03 2.22 1.14
N PHE A 49 -4.54 2.00 2.35
CA PHE A 49 -5.98 1.91 2.62
C PHE A 49 -6.73 3.23 2.42
N GLY A 50 -6.01 4.34 2.21
CA GLY A 50 -6.58 5.62 1.79
C GLY A 50 -6.93 5.68 0.30
N ASN A 51 -6.45 4.73 -0.50
CA ASN A 51 -6.62 4.73 -1.95
C ASN A 51 -7.71 3.73 -2.38
N ILE A 52 -8.72 4.20 -3.13
CA ILE A 52 -9.83 3.36 -3.60
C ILE A 52 -9.35 2.18 -4.47
N TYR A 53 -8.29 2.40 -5.25
CA TYR A 53 -7.72 1.36 -6.12
C TYR A 53 -7.06 0.23 -5.33
N ALA A 54 -6.66 0.45 -4.08
CA ALA A 54 -6.18 -0.63 -3.21
C ALA A 54 -7.28 -1.66 -2.92
N TYR A 55 -8.51 -1.22 -2.70
CA TYR A 55 -9.64 -2.12 -2.49
C TYR A 55 -10.00 -2.89 -3.76
N ILE A 56 -9.90 -2.24 -4.93
CA ILE A 56 -10.10 -2.92 -6.22
C ILE A 56 -9.06 -4.03 -6.38
N LEU A 57 -7.79 -3.77 -6.09
CA LEU A 57 -6.72 -4.77 -6.14
C LEU A 57 -7.02 -5.96 -5.20
N VAL A 58 -7.45 -5.70 -3.96
CA VAL A 58 -7.82 -6.76 -3.01
C VAL A 58 -8.97 -7.61 -3.54
N ILE A 59 -10.03 -6.98 -4.06
CA ILE A 59 -11.17 -7.69 -4.64
C ILE A 59 -10.74 -8.58 -5.80
N LEU A 60 -9.87 -8.08 -6.69
CA LEU A 60 -9.35 -8.85 -7.81
C LEU A 60 -8.54 -10.06 -7.36
N ILE A 61 -7.67 -9.91 -6.36
CA ILE A 61 -6.88 -11.02 -5.79
C ILE A 61 -7.79 -12.07 -5.18
N VAL A 62 -8.79 -11.67 -4.40
CA VAL A 62 -9.75 -12.59 -3.77
C VAL A 62 -10.59 -13.31 -4.84
N ALA A 63 -11.11 -12.57 -5.83
CA ALA A 63 -11.89 -13.14 -6.92
C ALA A 63 -11.07 -14.15 -7.74
N ALA A 64 -9.82 -13.83 -8.04
CA ALA A 64 -8.90 -14.75 -8.73
C ALA A 64 -8.68 -16.03 -7.90
N GLY A 65 -8.45 -15.91 -6.59
CA GLY A 65 -8.31 -17.07 -5.69
C GLY A 65 -9.54 -17.97 -5.68
N ILE A 66 -10.75 -17.39 -5.63
CA ILE A 66 -12.02 -18.15 -5.70
C ILE A 66 -12.16 -18.85 -7.05
N LEU A 67 -11.88 -18.14 -8.15
CA LEU A 67 -11.98 -18.71 -9.49
C LEU A 67 -11.00 -19.87 -9.69
N ILE A 68 -9.76 -19.70 -9.25
CA ILE A 68 -8.73 -20.74 -9.23
C ILE A 68 -9.22 -21.93 -8.41
N GLY A 69 -9.71 -21.70 -7.19
CA GLY A 69 -10.26 -22.77 -6.35
C GLY A 69 -11.39 -23.56 -7.03
N LYS A 70 -12.27 -22.88 -7.77
CA LYS A 70 -13.33 -23.55 -8.58
C LYS A 70 -12.81 -24.33 -9.78
N ILE A 71 -11.63 -24.00 -10.31
CA ILE A 71 -11.04 -24.73 -11.44
C ILE A 71 -10.39 -26.04 -10.97
N TYR A 72 -9.84 -26.05 -9.76
CA TYR A 72 -9.10 -27.18 -9.20
C TYR A 72 -9.92 -28.09 -8.26
N HIS A 73 -11.20 -27.78 -8.05
CA HIS A 73 -12.19 -28.61 -7.36
C HIS A 73 -13.28 -29.04 -8.32
#